data_AF-A0A3E0GZW7-F1
#
_entry.id   AF-A0A3E0GZW7-F1
#
_cell.length_a   1.000
_cell.length_b   1.000
_cell.length_c   1.000
_cell.angle_alpha   90.00
_cell.angle_beta   90.00
_cell.angle_gamma   90.00
#
_symmetry.space_group_name_H-M   'P 1'
#
loop_
_entity.id
_entity.type
_entity.pdbx_description
1 polymer ?
#
loop_
_entity_poly.entity_id
_entity_poly.type
_entity_poly.pdbx_seq_one_letter_code
_entity_poly.pdbx_strand_id
1 'polypeptide(L)'
;MAAWRDLVRFIELEYDVTRREPDEIRVRLHYGGEDVDDGERTQIVVVAREDVEGQDWVQIATPFARADAVDVTGVLAEIGATTVVGGAVIMGDYLVLRHSLPLVNLDINEFTEPLELIAGSAELLEEQFTGDDDY
;
A
#
# COMPACT_ATOMS: atom_id res chain seq x y z
N MET A 1 -14.25 -15.84 -2.60
CA MET A 1 -14.37 -15.94 -4.09
C MET A 1 -15.22 -14.85 -4.76
N ALA A 2 -16.51 -14.65 -4.45
CA ALA A 2 -17.31 -13.58 -5.09
C ALA A 2 -16.87 -12.17 -4.63
N ALA A 3 -16.74 -11.99 -3.31
CA ALA A 3 -16.28 -10.73 -2.72
C ALA A 3 -14.93 -10.25 -3.29
N TRP A 4 -13.98 -11.16 -3.52
CA TRP A 4 -12.70 -10.82 -4.16
C TRP A 4 -12.87 -10.31 -5.60
N ARG A 5 -13.72 -10.97 -6.38
CA ARG A 5 -13.98 -10.56 -7.78
C ARG A 5 -14.68 -9.21 -7.83
N ASP A 6 -15.58 -8.95 -6.89
CA ASP A 6 -16.28 -7.66 -6.81
C ASP A 6 -15.32 -6.54 -6.39
N LEU A 7 -14.44 -6.79 -5.40
CA LEU A 7 -13.37 -5.85 -5.02
C LEU A 7 -12.42 -5.58 -6.20
N VAL A 8 -11.95 -6.62 -6.90
CA VAL A 8 -11.10 -6.47 -8.09
C VAL A 8 -11.79 -5.63 -9.16
N ARG A 9 -13.08 -5.88 -9.43
CA ARG A 9 -13.82 -5.11 -10.43
C ARG A 9 -13.91 -3.64 -10.04
N PHE A 10 -14.14 -3.35 -8.76
CA PHE A 10 -14.11 -1.98 -8.25
C PHE A 10 -12.73 -1.35 -8.47
N ILE A 11 -11.65 -2.06 -8.11
CA ILE A 11 -10.28 -1.56 -8.27
C ILE A 11 -9.96 -1.25 -9.75
N GLU A 12 -10.34 -2.14 -10.67
CA GLU A 12 -10.14 -1.96 -12.11
C GLU A 12 -10.93 -0.78 -12.70
N LEU A 13 -11.99 -0.33 -12.03
CA LEU A 13 -12.79 0.83 -12.45
C LEU A 13 -12.24 2.14 -11.92
N GLU A 14 -11.73 2.15 -10.69
CA GLU A 14 -11.37 3.39 -9.98
C GLU A 14 -9.88 3.72 -9.98
N TYR A 15 -8.98 2.74 -10.20
CA TYR A 15 -7.53 2.93 -10.07
C TYR A 15 -6.74 2.57 -11.34
N ASP A 16 -5.54 3.14 -11.49
CA ASP A 16 -4.59 2.75 -12.55
C ASP A 16 -3.95 1.39 -12.22
N VAL A 17 -4.46 0.32 -12.85
CA VAL A 17 -3.98 -1.04 -12.63
C VAL A 17 -2.73 -1.32 -13.46
N THR A 18 -1.61 -1.58 -12.79
CA THR A 18 -0.32 -1.88 -13.42
C THR A 18 -0.08 -3.37 -13.63
N ARG A 19 -0.68 -4.22 -12.79
CA ARG A 19 -0.55 -5.68 -12.88
C ARG A 19 -1.77 -6.39 -12.30
N ARG A 20 -2.15 -7.51 -12.93
CA ARG A 20 -3.23 -8.38 -12.48
C ARG A 20 -2.82 -9.85 -12.51
N GLU A 21 -2.95 -10.52 -11.37
CA GLU A 21 -2.76 -11.96 -11.17
C GLU A 21 -4.04 -12.56 -10.56
N PRO A 22 -4.21 -13.88 -10.36
CA PRO A 22 -5.46 -14.41 -9.80
C PRO A 22 -5.84 -13.83 -8.43
N ASP A 23 -4.85 -13.74 -7.54
CA ASP A 23 -5.00 -13.36 -6.13
C ASP A 23 -4.25 -12.09 -5.75
N GLU A 24 -3.76 -11.35 -6.74
CA GLU A 24 -3.06 -10.08 -6.54
C GLU A 24 -3.49 -9.09 -7.64
N ILE A 25 -3.59 -7.81 -7.28
CA ILE A 25 -3.71 -6.70 -8.20
C ILE A 25 -2.80 -5.57 -7.71
N ARG A 26 -2.09 -4.93 -8.63
CA ARG A 26 -1.24 -3.79 -8.32
C ARG A 26 -1.82 -2.54 -8.95
N VAL A 27 -1.89 -1.49 -8.15
CA VAL A 27 -2.35 -0.18 -8.59
C VAL A 27 -1.25 0.84 -8.43
N ARG A 28 -1.20 1.82 -9.32
CA ARG A 28 -0.38 3.00 -9.20
C ARG A 28 -1.24 4.14 -8.68
N LEU A 29 -0.78 4.79 -7.62
CA LEU A 29 -1.32 6.06 -7.16
C LEU A 29 -0.37 7.18 -7.53
N HIS A 30 -0.92 8.35 -7.80
CA HIS A 30 -0.19 9.53 -8.22
C HIS A 30 -0.27 10.58 -7.11
N TYR A 31 0.88 11.14 -6.73
CA TYR A 31 1.04 12.15 -5.69
C TYR A 31 1.77 13.37 -6.27
N GLY A 32 1.32 14.57 -5.90
CA GLY A 32 1.82 15.84 -6.46
C GLY A 32 1.15 16.21 -7.78
N GLY A 33 0.78 17.49 -7.95
CA GLY A 33 0.07 17.94 -9.17
C GLY A 33 -0.68 19.27 -9.11
N GLU A 34 -0.24 20.27 -8.33
CA GLU A 34 -0.73 21.66 -8.50
C GLU A 34 0.38 22.65 -8.91
N ASP A 35 1.64 22.38 -8.57
CA ASP A 35 2.79 23.23 -8.92
C ASP A 35 3.72 22.56 -9.95
N VAL A 36 4.21 23.37 -10.91
CA VAL A 36 4.87 22.92 -12.16
C VAL A 36 6.30 22.42 -11.96
N ASP A 37 6.88 22.58 -10.77
CA ASP A 37 8.29 22.26 -10.47
C ASP A 37 8.52 20.96 -9.69
N ASP A 38 7.49 20.38 -9.07
CA ASP A 38 7.59 19.08 -8.41
C ASP A 38 7.09 17.99 -9.38
N GLY A 39 7.95 17.02 -9.68
CA GLY A 39 7.59 15.89 -10.54
C GLY A 39 6.39 15.13 -10.01
N GLU A 40 5.64 14.50 -10.92
CA GLU A 40 4.55 13.59 -10.55
C GLU A 40 5.16 12.35 -9.87
N ARG A 41 4.97 12.25 -8.55
CA ARG A 41 5.43 11.11 -7.75
C ARG A 41 4.42 9.99 -7.80
N THR A 42 4.88 8.75 -7.70
CA THR A 42 3.97 7.61 -7.82
C THR A 42 4.28 6.53 -6.80
N GLN A 43 3.23 5.93 -6.24
CA GLN A 43 3.36 4.78 -5.34
C GLN A 43 2.69 3.55 -5.92
N ILE A 44 3.40 2.42 -5.93
CA ILE A 44 2.79 1.12 -6.24
C ILE A 44 2.20 0.49 -4.98
N VAL A 45 0.90 0.21 -5.03
CA VAL A 45 0.17 -0.51 -3.99
C VAL A 45 -0.19 -1.91 -4.49
N VAL A 46 0.18 -2.91 -3.71
CA VAL A 46 -0.17 -4.32 -3.91
C VAL A 46 -1.39 -4.65 -3.06
N VAL A 47 -2.45 -5.10 -3.71
CA VAL A 47 -3.66 -5.62 -3.06
C VAL A 47 -3.72 -7.11 -3.33
N ALA A 48 -3.59 -7.92 -2.27
CA ALA A 48 -3.54 -9.37 -2.36
C ALA A 48 -4.65 -10.02 -1.54
N ARG A 49 -5.19 -11.13 -2.06
CA ARG A 49 -6.08 -12.02 -1.32
C ARG A 49 -5.27 -13.08 -0.60
N GLU A 50 -5.53 -13.24 0.68
CA GLU A 50 -4.92 -14.26 1.52
C GLU A 50 -5.99 -15.19 2.08
N ASP A 51 -5.68 -16.49 2.20
CA ASP A 51 -6.50 -17.45 2.96
C ASP A 51 -5.87 -17.67 4.32
N VAL A 52 -6.57 -17.28 5.38
CA VAL A 52 -6.13 -17.46 6.76
C VAL A 52 -7.14 -18.37 7.45
N GLU A 53 -6.74 -19.62 7.66
CA GLU A 53 -7.55 -20.66 8.31
C GLU A 53 -8.94 -20.84 7.65
N GLY A 54 -9.00 -20.75 6.30
CA GLY A 54 -10.24 -20.88 5.54
C GLY A 54 -11.10 -19.61 5.49
N GLN A 55 -10.57 -18.48 5.93
CA GLN A 55 -11.19 -17.16 5.79
C GLN A 55 -10.43 -16.34 4.75
N ASP A 56 -11.15 -15.75 3.79
CA ASP A 56 -10.57 -14.81 2.82
C ASP A 56 -10.27 -13.47 3.54
N TRP A 57 -9.03 -13.00 3.41
CA TRP A 57 -8.55 -11.68 3.84
C TRP A 57 -8.06 -10.90 2.64
N VAL A 58 -8.05 -9.57 2.74
CA VAL A 58 -7.32 -8.70 1.82
C VAL A 58 -6.15 -8.06 2.54
N GLN A 59 -4.97 -8.12 1.93
CA GLN A 59 -3.78 -7.40 2.35
C GLN A 59 -3.54 -6.25 1.38
N ILE A 60 -3.38 -5.05 1.91
CA ILE A 60 -2.92 -3.87 1.19
C ILE A 60 -1.47 -3.65 1.63
N ALA A 61 -0.55 -3.55 0.69
CA ALA A 61 0.88 -3.45 0.97
C ALA A 61 1.58 -2.52 -0.03
N THR A 62 2.50 -1.70 0.43
CA THR A 62 3.29 -0.83 -0.44
C THR A 62 4.72 -0.69 0.11
N PRO A 63 5.75 -0.91 -0.73
CA PRO A 63 7.14 -0.67 -0.34
C PRO A 63 7.43 0.83 -0.30
N PHE A 64 8.34 1.27 0.57
CA PHE A 64 8.76 2.69 0.64
C PHE A 64 10.28 2.88 0.80
N ALA A 65 11.01 1.82 1.13
CA ALA A 65 12.45 1.86 1.24
C ALA A 65 13.06 0.47 1.13
N ARG A 66 14.34 0.38 0.76
CA ARG A 66 15.12 -0.82 0.99
C ARG A 66 15.54 -0.94 2.45
N ALA A 67 15.38 -2.12 3.04
CA ALA A 67 15.67 -2.35 4.45
C ALA A 67 17.16 -2.18 4.80
N ASP A 68 18.06 -2.35 3.83
CA ASP A 68 19.50 -2.17 3.99
C ASP A 68 20.00 -0.73 3.71
N ALA A 69 19.11 0.15 3.26
CA ALA A 69 19.44 1.54 2.92
C ALA A 69 19.09 2.54 4.03
N VAL A 70 18.33 2.14 5.05
CA VAL A 70 17.79 3.04 6.08
C VAL A 70 18.03 2.52 7.51
N ASP A 71 17.99 3.41 8.50
CA ASP A 71 17.93 3.01 9.91
C ASP A 71 16.52 2.50 10.25
N VAL A 72 16.35 1.18 10.18
CA VAL A 72 15.07 0.50 10.48
C VAL A 72 14.52 0.87 11.86
N THR A 73 15.38 1.06 12.88
CA THR A 73 14.88 1.41 14.22
C THR A 73 14.35 2.84 14.23
N GLY A 74 15.04 3.76 13.57
CA GLY A 74 14.58 5.14 13.36
C GLY A 74 13.26 5.19 12.60
N VAL A 75 13.14 4.44 11.50
CA VAL A 75 11.89 4.34 10.72
C VAL A 75 10.74 3.82 11.57
N LEU A 76 10.94 2.74 12.33
CA LEU A 76 9.88 2.19 13.20
C LEU A 76 9.47 3.16 14.32
N ALA A 77 10.43 3.93 14.85
CA ALA A 77 10.13 4.96 15.85
C ALA A 77 9.30 6.10 15.25
N GLU A 78 9.61 6.53 14.03
CA GLU A 78 8.84 7.55 13.30
C GLU A 78 7.42 7.07 13.02
N ILE A 79 7.27 5.87 12.46
CA ILE A 79 5.96 5.25 12.20
C ILE A 79 5.12 5.16 13.48
N GLY A 80 5.74 4.78 14.60
CA GLY A 80 5.07 4.72 15.89
C GLY A 80 4.58 6.08 16.42
N ALA A 81 5.14 7.19 15.92
CA ALA A 81 4.76 8.54 16.29
C ALA A 81 3.76 9.19 15.33
N THR A 82 3.81 8.86 14.03
CA THR A 82 3.10 9.60 12.97
C THR A 82 2.06 8.79 12.20
N THR A 83 2.18 7.46 12.13
CA THR A 83 1.30 6.62 11.32
C THR A 83 0.14 6.05 12.13
N VAL A 84 -1.08 6.16 11.60
CA VAL A 84 -2.32 5.74 12.30
C VAL A 84 -2.74 4.30 11.97
N VAL A 85 -2.41 3.80 10.77
CA VAL A 85 -2.90 2.50 10.27
C VAL A 85 -1.78 1.66 9.68
N GLY A 86 -1.91 0.35 9.85
CA GLY A 86 -1.01 -0.64 9.28
C GLY A 86 0.13 -1.03 10.21
N GLY A 87 1.03 -1.85 9.69
CA GLY A 87 2.29 -2.20 10.33
C GLY A 87 3.40 -2.20 9.30
N ALA A 88 4.61 -1.86 9.75
CA ALA A 88 5.81 -1.98 8.94
C ALA A 88 6.38 -3.39 9.05
N VAL A 89 6.72 -3.96 7.91
CA VAL A 89 7.37 -5.28 7.81
C VAL A 89 8.48 -5.24 6.79
N ILE A 90 9.39 -6.22 6.87
CA ILE A 90 10.33 -6.51 5.79
C ILE A 90 9.72 -7.60 4.91
N MET A 91 9.56 -7.32 3.62
CA MET A 91 9.15 -8.31 2.62
C MET A 91 10.18 -8.34 1.49
N GLY A 92 10.90 -9.46 1.38
CA GLY A 92 12.10 -9.50 0.55
C GLY A 92 13.15 -8.54 1.11
N ASP A 93 13.64 -7.63 0.26
CA ASP A 93 14.66 -6.63 0.61
C ASP A 93 14.07 -5.26 0.98
N TYR A 94 12.73 -5.13 1.01
CA TYR A 94 12.04 -3.84 1.17
C TYR A 94 11.35 -3.73 2.53
N LEU A 95 11.38 -2.53 3.10
CA LEU A 95 10.41 -2.10 4.11
C LEU A 95 9.09 -1.79 3.43
N VAL A 96 8.03 -2.35 3.98
CA VAL A 96 6.68 -2.32 3.44
C VAL A 96 5.73 -1.90 4.54
N LEU A 97 4.91 -0.89 4.26
CA LEU A 97 3.70 -0.66 5.04
C LEU A 97 2.63 -1.62 4.56
N ARG A 98 1.99 -2.34 5.49
CA ARG A 98 0.89 -3.24 5.19
C ARG A 98 -0.26 -3.11 6.15
N HIS A 99 -1.45 -3.44 5.67
CA HIS A 99 -2.65 -3.60 6.48
C HIS A 99 -3.49 -4.74 5.95
N SER A 100 -4.22 -5.41 6.84
CA SER A 100 -5.01 -6.57 6.48
C SER A 100 -6.40 -6.46 7.09
N LEU A 101 -7.42 -6.72 6.27
CA LEU A 101 -8.82 -6.64 6.63
C LEU A 101 -9.52 -7.96 6.22
N PRO A 102 -10.49 -8.45 7.03
CA PRO A 102 -11.32 -9.56 6.58
C PRO A 102 -12.07 -9.17 5.30
N LEU A 103 -12.07 -10.05 4.31
CA LEU A 103 -12.84 -9.79 3.07
C LEU A 103 -14.34 -10.01 3.27
N VAL A 104 -14.71 -10.73 4.33
CA VAL A 104 -16.10 -11.01 4.68
C VAL A 104 -16.84 -9.73 5.08
N ASN A 105 -17.90 -9.40 4.34
CA ASN A 105 -18.72 -8.20 4.53
C ASN A 105 -17.96 -6.87 4.40
N LEU A 106 -16.80 -6.86 3.75
CA LEU A 106 -16.00 -5.65 3.54
C LEU A 106 -16.80 -4.63 2.72
N ASP A 107 -16.98 -3.43 3.26
CA ASP A 107 -17.51 -2.27 2.53
C ASP A 107 -16.42 -1.59 1.70
N ILE A 108 -16.82 -0.89 0.62
CA ILE A 108 -15.86 -0.19 -0.24
C ILE A 108 -15.08 0.88 0.55
N ASN A 109 -15.74 1.64 1.44
CA ASN A 109 -15.04 2.67 2.20
C ASN A 109 -14.05 2.07 3.21
N GLU A 110 -14.37 0.90 3.77
CA GLU A 110 -13.48 0.14 4.64
C GLU A 110 -12.23 -0.37 3.90
N PHE A 111 -12.24 -0.37 2.56
CA PHE A 111 -11.09 -0.67 1.72
C PHE A 111 -10.36 0.58 1.23
N THR A 112 -11.09 1.59 0.73
CA THR A 112 -10.47 2.78 0.11
C THR A 112 -9.72 3.63 1.13
N GLU A 113 -10.28 3.82 2.34
CA GLU A 113 -9.64 4.65 3.36
C GLU A 113 -8.29 4.07 3.81
N PRO A 114 -8.16 2.76 4.15
CA PRO A 114 -6.85 2.20 4.45
C PRO A 114 -5.88 2.20 3.26
N LEU A 115 -6.38 2.03 2.03
CA LEU A 115 -5.55 2.05 0.82
C LEU A 115 -4.88 3.42 0.64
N GLU A 116 -5.65 4.50 0.69
CA GLU A 116 -5.14 5.86 0.57
C GLU A 116 -4.20 6.22 1.72
N LEU A 117 -4.55 5.83 2.94
CA LEU A 117 -3.76 6.15 4.12
C LEU A 117 -2.40 5.44 4.12
N ILE A 118 -2.34 4.16 3.75
CA ILE A 118 -1.09 3.40 3.66
C ILE A 118 -0.20 3.96 2.56
N ALA A 119 -0.76 4.20 1.38
CA ALA A 119 0.01 4.68 0.25
C ALA A 119 0.51 6.12 0.48
N GLY A 120 -0.32 7.00 1.04
CA GLY A 120 0.12 8.35 1.40
C GLY A 120 1.15 8.35 2.53
N SER A 121 1.05 7.42 3.50
CA SER A 121 2.06 7.29 4.55
C SER A 121 3.39 6.76 4.00
N ALA A 122 3.34 5.83 3.06
CA ALA A 122 4.52 5.27 2.40
C ALA A 122 5.25 6.34 1.58
N GLU A 123 4.51 7.13 0.82
CA GLU A 123 5.05 8.26 0.05
C GLU A 123 5.79 9.28 0.92
N LEU A 124 5.21 9.64 2.08
CA LEU A 124 5.85 10.55 3.04
C LEU A 124 7.11 9.94 3.67
N LEU A 125 7.09 8.64 3.99
CA LEU A 125 8.25 7.94 4.55
C LEU A 125 9.35 7.77 3.51
N GLU A 126 8.99 7.49 2.27
CA GLU A 126 9.92 7.43 1.14
C GLU A 126 10.62 8.79 0.98
N GLU A 127 9.86 9.88 0.89
CA GLU A 127 10.41 11.25 0.82
C GLU A 127 11.40 11.53 1.98
N GLN A 128 11.00 11.16 3.19
CA GLN A 128 11.76 11.46 4.40
C GLN A 128 13.05 10.64 4.52
N PHE A 129 13.03 9.37 4.15
CA PHE A 129 14.12 8.42 4.44
C PHE A 129 14.98 8.06 3.22
N THR A 130 14.45 8.16 2.01
CA THR A 130 15.20 7.90 0.77
C THR A 130 15.43 9.19 0.00
N GLY A 131 14.46 10.10 -0.03
CA GLY A 131 14.50 11.32 -0.83
C GLY A 131 14.40 11.07 -2.34
N ASP A 132 14.07 9.84 -2.73
CA ASP A 132 13.93 9.37 -4.11
C ASP A 132 12.45 8.97 -4.39
N ASP A 133 12.10 8.74 -5.66
CA ASP A 133 10.77 8.27 -6.11
C ASP A 133 10.97 6.98 -6.94
N ASP A 134 11.23 5.88 -6.24
CA ASP A 134 11.75 4.64 -6.85
C ASP A 134 10.89 3.39 -6.57
N TYR A 135 9.81 3.48 -5.76
CA TYR A 135 9.16 2.31 -5.15
C TYR A 135 7.66 2.06 -5.49
#